data_AF-A0A8T3LPX2-F1
#
_entry.id   AF-A0A8T3LPX2-F1
#
_cell.length_a   1.000
_cell.length_b   1.000
_cell.length_c   1.000
_cell.angle_alpha   90.00
_cell.angle_beta   90.00
_cell.angle_gamma   90.00
#
_symmetry.space_group_name_H-M   'P 1'
#
loop_
_entity.id
_entity.type
_entity.pdbx_description
1 polymer ?
#
loop_
_entity_poly.entity_id
_entity_poly.type
_entity_poly.pdbx_seq_one_letter_code
_entity_poly.pdbx_strand_id
1 'polypeptide(L)'
;MRREQAISETRRLIREGERLQVAPTIGGLRMWLKLSDDLLGTLWGSMDRYHLAWLMVGKSRDIIRGRPMTPDEEAAYVREVAEQKTAALLMSVHALEAQNMPFLGETTE
;
A
#
# COMPACT_ATOMS: atom_id res chain seq x y z
N MET A 1 -7.71 -4.23 17.60
CA MET A 1 -8.50 -3.49 16.58
C MET A 1 -9.66 -4.38 16.17
N ARG A 2 -10.87 -3.83 15.95
CA ARG A 2 -12.01 -4.62 15.45
C ARG A 2 -11.87 -4.91 13.95
N ARG A 3 -12.37 -6.06 13.49
CA ARG A 3 -12.31 -6.46 12.07
C ARG A 3 -12.93 -5.44 11.11
N GLU A 4 -14.11 -4.91 11.46
CA GLU A 4 -14.79 -3.87 10.67
C GLU A 4 -13.93 -2.62 10.50
N GLN A 5 -13.22 -2.23 11.57
CA GLN A 5 -12.30 -1.09 11.55
C GLN A 5 -11.10 -1.39 10.63
N ALA A 6 -10.52 -2.58 10.72
CA ALA A 6 -9.43 -3.00 9.83
C ALA A 6 -9.85 -2.92 8.35
N ILE A 7 -11.01 -3.49 8.01
CA ILE A 7 -11.56 -3.47 6.65
C ILE A 7 -11.81 -2.03 6.18
N SER A 8 -12.43 -1.19 7.02
CA SER A 8 -12.73 0.21 6.70
C SER A 8 -11.47 1.02 6.41
N GLU A 9 -10.44 0.91 7.26
CA GLU A 9 -9.16 1.60 7.08
C GLU A 9 -8.40 1.09 5.85
N THR A 10 -8.37 -0.23 5.61
CA THR A 10 -7.74 -0.77 4.39
C THR A 10 -8.46 -0.28 3.13
N ARG A 11 -9.80 -0.26 3.10
CA ARG A 11 -10.58 0.29 2.00
C ARG A 11 -10.37 1.79 1.79
N ARG A 12 -10.17 2.55 2.87
CA ARG A 12 -9.83 3.97 2.79
C ARG A 12 -8.48 4.17 2.10
N LEU A 13 -7.47 3.35 2.42
CA LEU A 13 -6.16 3.41 1.76
C LEU A 13 -6.22 2.95 0.31
N ILE A 14 -7.06 1.97 -0.05
CA ILE A 14 -7.29 1.58 -1.45
C ILE A 14 -7.79 2.77 -2.27
N ARG A 15 -8.82 3.47 -1.80
CA ARG A 15 -9.35 4.66 -2.50
C ARG A 15 -8.31 5.76 -2.67
N GLU A 16 -7.43 5.94 -1.68
CA GLU A 16 -6.34 6.90 -1.78
C GLU A 16 -5.27 6.47 -2.80
N GLY A 17 -4.97 5.17 -2.87
CA GLY A 17 -4.10 4.60 -3.90
C GLY A 17 -4.67 4.81 -5.31
N GLU A 18 -5.96 4.54 -5.50
CA GLU A 18 -6.68 4.81 -6.75
C GLU A 18 -6.66 6.31 -7.12
N ARG A 19 -6.79 7.20 -6.12
CA ARG A 19 -6.67 8.65 -6.34
C ARG A 19 -5.28 9.05 -6.82
N LEU A 20 -4.23 8.48 -6.24
CA LEU A 20 -2.84 8.70 -6.67
C LEU A 20 -2.57 8.15 -8.08
N GLN A 21 -3.28 7.10 -8.49
CA GLN A 21 -3.21 6.60 -9.86
C GLN A 21 -3.82 7.57 -10.86
N VAL A 22 -4.74 8.48 -10.47
CA VAL A 22 -5.35 9.49 -11.35
C VAL A 22 -4.60 10.82 -11.28
N ALA A 23 -4.31 11.28 -10.06
CA ALA A 23 -3.65 12.55 -9.74
C ALA A 23 -2.32 12.28 -8.99
N PRO A 24 -1.26 11.88 -9.71
CA PRO A 24 -0.02 11.43 -9.11
C PRO A 24 0.74 12.59 -8.46
N THR A 25 1.21 12.35 -7.24
CA THR A 25 2.15 13.25 -6.54
C THR A 25 3.15 12.42 -5.72
N ILE A 26 4.43 12.76 -5.76
CA ILE A 26 5.44 12.05 -4.97
C ILE A 26 5.26 12.24 -3.47
N GLY A 27 4.81 13.42 -3.04
CA GLY A 27 4.52 13.72 -1.64
C GLY A 27 3.37 12.88 -1.11
N GLY A 28 2.27 12.80 -1.86
CA GLY A 28 1.12 11.96 -1.54
C GLY A 28 1.49 10.49 -1.52
N LEU A 29 2.27 10.02 -2.49
CA LEU A 29 2.76 8.64 -2.54
C LEU A 29 3.54 8.27 -1.27
N ARG A 30 4.51 9.08 -0.86
CA ARG A 30 5.35 8.80 0.33
C ARG A 30 4.51 8.68 1.60
N MET A 31 3.56 9.60 1.79
CA MET A 31 2.68 9.58 2.95
C MET A 31 1.76 8.36 2.92
N TRP A 32 1.15 8.09 1.78
CA TRP A 32 0.26 6.94 1.60
C TRP A 32 0.97 5.60 1.79
N LEU A 33 2.20 5.45 1.29
CA LEU A 33 3.03 4.27 1.52
C LEU A 33 3.29 4.06 3.01
N LYS A 34 3.70 5.11 3.72
CA LYS A 34 3.93 5.05 5.17
C LYS A 34 2.68 4.59 5.92
N LEU A 35 1.52 5.19 5.65
CA LEU A 35 0.27 4.82 6.30
C LEU A 35 -0.14 3.38 5.97
N SER A 36 0.11 2.94 4.74
CA SER A 36 -0.17 1.56 4.31
C SER A 36 0.74 0.55 4.99
N ASP A 37 2.03 0.86 5.13
CA ASP A 37 3.00 0.02 5.85
C ASP A 37 2.68 -0.05 7.35
N ASP A 38 2.35 1.08 7.97
CA ASP A 38 1.97 1.14 9.38
C ASP A 38 0.69 0.29 9.65
N LEU A 39 -0.32 0.38 8.77
CA LEU A 39 -1.55 -0.44 8.88
C LEU A 39 -1.25 -1.93 8.68
N LEU A 40 -0.56 -2.29 7.59
CA LEU A 40 -0.24 -3.69 7.30
C LEU A 40 0.66 -4.30 8.38
N GLY A 41 1.58 -3.52 8.92
CA GLY A 41 2.43 -3.91 10.06
C GLY A 41 1.61 -4.18 11.32
N THR A 42 0.55 -3.41 11.56
CA THR A 42 -0.37 -3.62 12.67
C THR A 42 -1.19 -4.91 12.49
N LEU A 43 -1.67 -5.19 11.27
CA LEU A 43 -2.52 -6.35 11.00
C LEU A 43 -1.72 -7.66 10.92
N TRP A 44 -0.62 -7.65 10.16
CA TRP A 44 0.09 -8.86 9.76
C TRP A 44 1.47 -9.01 10.42
N GLY A 45 1.86 -8.02 11.24
CA GLY A 45 3.15 -7.97 11.91
C GLY A 45 4.20 -7.21 11.11
N SER A 46 5.32 -6.91 11.77
CA SER A 46 6.45 -6.20 11.15
C SER A 46 6.96 -6.99 9.94
N MET A 47 6.56 -6.57 8.75
CA MET A 47 7.05 -7.10 7.48
C MET A 47 8.48 -6.57 7.26
N ASP A 48 9.46 -7.47 7.14
CA ASP A 48 10.83 -7.05 6.87
C ASP A 48 10.97 -6.41 5.46
N ARG A 49 12.15 -5.83 5.19
CA ARG A 49 12.47 -5.20 3.89
C ARG A 49 12.31 -6.16 2.69
N TYR A 50 12.37 -7.47 2.90
CA TYR A 50 12.19 -8.48 1.86
C TYR A 50 10.71 -8.76 1.56
N HIS A 51 9.80 -8.51 2.49
CA HIS A 51 8.34 -8.63 2.27
C HIS A 51 7.80 -7.53 1.34
N LEU A 52 8.35 -6.31 1.40
CA LEU A 52 8.03 -5.23 0.44
C LEU A 52 8.57 -5.53 -0.96
N ALA A 53 9.72 -6.22 -1.05
CA ALA A 53 10.25 -6.72 -2.32
C ALA A 53 9.42 -7.87 -2.91
N TRP A 54 8.77 -8.70 -2.07
CA TRP A 54 7.88 -9.79 -2.50
C TRP A 54 6.57 -9.28 -3.14
N LEU A 55 6.12 -8.09 -2.74
CA LEU A 55 5.00 -7.39 -3.37
C LEU A 55 5.40 -6.58 -4.61
N MET A 56 6.68 -6.61 -5.02
CA MET A 56 7.26 -5.77 -6.08
C MET A 56 7.12 -4.25 -5.86
N VAL A 57 6.58 -3.82 -4.72
CA VAL A 57 6.29 -2.41 -4.43
C VAL A 57 7.60 -1.62 -4.29
N GLY A 58 7.75 -0.59 -5.13
CA GLY A 58 8.80 0.42 -5.00
C GLY A 58 10.03 0.22 -5.90
N LYS A 59 10.09 -0.85 -6.72
CA LYS A 59 11.10 -0.97 -7.77
C LYS A 59 10.49 -0.59 -9.11
N SER A 60 10.58 0.69 -9.47
CA SER A 60 10.29 1.17 -10.82
C SER A 60 10.94 0.26 -11.85
N ARG A 61 10.22 -0.13 -12.91
CA ARG A 61 10.84 -0.83 -14.04
C ARG A 61 11.99 0.00 -14.65
N ASP A 62 11.85 1.32 -14.60
CA ASP A 62 12.84 2.28 -15.06
C ASP A 62 13.47 3.02 -13.87
N ILE A 63 14.52 2.43 -13.28
CA ILE A 63 15.30 3.09 -12.22
C ILE A 63 16.23 4.13 -12.86
N ILE A 64 15.82 5.40 -12.87
CA ILE A 64 16.65 6.52 -13.31
C ILE A 64 17.69 6.82 -12.23
N ARG A 65 18.96 6.51 -12.50
CA ARG A 65 20.09 6.80 -11.60
C ARG A 65 20.84 8.06 -12.05
N GLY A 66 21.19 8.92 -11.10
CA GLY A 66 22.16 10.01 -11.31
C GLY A 66 21.60 11.35 -11.81
N ARG A 67 20.28 11.49 -12.00
CA ARG A 67 19.62 12.78 -12.26
C ARG A 67 18.23 12.84 -11.62
N PRO A 68 17.66 14.05 -11.38
CA PRO A 68 16.25 14.19 -11.02
C PRO A 68 15.34 13.58 -12.11
N MET A 69 14.22 12.99 -11.67
CA MET A 69 13.15 12.59 -12.57
C MET A 69 12.51 13.82 -13.21
N THR A 70 12.09 13.69 -14.46
CA THR A 70 11.17 14.64 -15.09
C THR A 70 9.76 14.49 -14.47
N PRO A 71 8.88 15.49 -14.60
CA PRO A 71 7.52 15.40 -14.08
C PRO A 71 6.74 14.18 -14.59
N ASP A 72 6.93 13.80 -15.86
CA ASP A 72 6.25 12.63 -16.45
C ASP A 72 6.80 11.30 -15.91
N GLU A 73 8.13 11.21 -15.73
CA GLU A 73 8.78 10.05 -15.11
C GLU A 73 8.34 9.89 -13.64
N GLU A 74 8.23 11.00 -12.91
CA GLU A 74 7.70 10.99 -11.53
C GLU A 74 6.24 10.55 -11.50
N ALA A 75 5.40 11.09 -12.41
CA ALA A 75 4.00 10.72 -12.49
C ALA A 75 3.81 9.23 -12.82
N ALA A 76 4.58 8.70 -13.77
CA ALA A 76 4.56 7.28 -14.12
C ALA A 76 5.00 6.40 -12.94
N TYR A 77 6.08 6.77 -12.26
CA TYR A 77 6.55 6.08 -11.05
C TYR A 77 5.49 6.04 -9.96
N VAL A 78 4.83 7.17 -9.69
CA VAL A 78 3.76 7.24 -8.68
C VAL A 78 2.61 6.31 -9.04
N ARG A 79 2.17 6.30 -10.31
CA ARG A 79 1.08 5.41 -10.76
C ARG A 79 1.45 3.94 -10.59
N GLU A 80 2.64 3.55 -11.03
CA GLU A 80 3.13 2.16 -10.93
C GLU A 80 3.17 1.68 -9.47
N VAL A 81 3.77 2.47 -8.58
CA VAL A 81 3.88 2.08 -7.17
C VAL A 81 2.51 2.10 -6.48
N ALA A 82 1.65 3.06 -6.81
CA ALA A 82 0.30 3.14 -6.29
C ALA A 82 -0.56 1.94 -6.72
N GLU A 83 -0.45 1.50 -7.96
CA GLU A 83 -1.13 0.31 -8.47
C GLU A 83 -0.71 -0.95 -7.69
N GLN A 84 0.60 -1.20 -7.58
CA GLN A 84 1.14 -2.38 -6.92
C GLN A 84 0.74 -2.46 -5.44
N LYS A 85 0.86 -1.35 -4.71
CA LYS A 85 0.52 -1.33 -3.28
C LYS A 85 -1.00 -1.39 -3.06
N THR A 86 -1.80 -0.84 -3.98
CA THR A 86 -3.27 -1.00 -3.94
C THR A 86 -3.67 -2.47 -4.10
N ALA A 87 -3.02 -3.21 -5.00
CA ALA A 87 -3.25 -4.65 -5.16
C ALA A 87 -2.96 -5.43 -3.86
N ALA A 88 -1.86 -5.10 -3.15
CA ALA A 88 -1.56 -5.70 -1.86
C ALA A 88 -2.63 -5.40 -0.79
N LEU A 89 -3.15 -4.18 -0.76
CA LEU A 89 -4.24 -3.80 0.15
C LEU A 89 -5.54 -4.54 -0.18
N LEU A 90 -5.85 -4.74 -1.47
CA LEU A 90 -7.00 -5.54 -1.91
C LEU A 90 -6.89 -7.00 -1.44
N MET A 91 -5.70 -7.59 -1.54
CA MET A 91 -5.45 -8.92 -0.98
C MET A 91 -5.66 -8.97 0.54
N SER A 92 -5.21 -7.93 1.25
CA SER A 92 -5.44 -7.80 2.70
C SER A 92 -6.94 -7.72 3.04
N VAL A 93 -7.75 -6.97 2.28
CA VAL A 93 -9.21 -6.93 2.47
C VAL A 93 -9.82 -8.31 2.21
N HIS A 94 -9.41 -8.97 1.13
CA HIS A 94 -9.91 -10.30 0.79
C HIS A 94 -9.59 -11.33 1.90
N ALA A 95 -8.40 -11.29 2.48
CA ALA A 95 -8.03 -12.13 3.62
C ALA A 95 -8.95 -11.90 4.84
N LEU A 96 -9.29 -10.63 5.12
CA LEU A 96 -10.18 -10.26 6.22
C LEU A 96 -11.64 -10.63 5.96
N GLU A 97 -12.17 -10.39 4.76
CA GLU A 97 -13.61 -10.55 4.47
C GLU A 97 -13.97 -11.95 3.98
N ALA A 98 -13.24 -12.47 3.01
CA ALA A 98 -13.61 -13.72 2.33
C ALA A 98 -13.02 -14.94 3.03
N GLN A 99 -11.82 -14.81 3.59
CA GLN A 99 -11.11 -15.93 4.22
C GLN A 99 -11.23 -15.94 5.74
N ASN A 100 -11.87 -14.90 6.31
CA ASN A 100 -12.00 -14.70 7.75
C ASN A 100 -10.67 -14.91 8.50
N MET A 101 -9.54 -14.52 7.89
CA MET A 101 -8.22 -14.74 8.49
C MET A 101 -8.09 -13.89 9.75
N PRO A 102 -7.63 -14.47 10.88
CA PRO A 102 -7.34 -13.68 12.07
C PRO A 102 -6.10 -12.82 11.83
N PHE A 103 -6.06 -11.65 12.48
CA PHE A 103 -4.92 -10.72 12.42
C PHE A 103 -4.39 -10.39 13.82
N LEU A 104 -3.19 -9.82 13.89
CA LEU A 104 -2.53 -9.54 15.17
C LEU A 104 -3.33 -8.53 16.00
N GLY A 105 -3.61 -8.90 17.26
CA GLY A 105 -4.37 -8.03 18.18
C GLY A 105 -5.81 -7.78 17.73
N GLU A 106 -6.40 -8.69 16.95
CA GLU A 106 -7.84 -8.69 16.67
C GLU A 106 -8.62 -8.83 17.99
N THR A 107 -9.59 -7.94 18.19
CA THR A 107 -10.46 -7.92 19.36
C THR A 107 -11.88 -8.27 18.94
N THR A 108 -12.52 -9.18 19.67
CA THR A 108 -13.87 -9.71 19.42
C THR A 108 -14.99 -8.95 20.13
N GLU A 109 -14.66 -7.97 20.98
CA GLU A 109 -15.62 -7.11 21.69
C GLU A 109 -16.16 -5.97 20.81
#